data_AF-A0A1M5W8V9-F1
#
_entry.id   AF-A0A1M5W8V9-F1
#
_cell.length_a   1.000
_cell.length_b   1.000
_cell.length_c   1.000
_cell.angle_alpha   90.00
_cell.angle_beta   90.00
_cell.angle_gamma   90.00
#
_symmetry.space_group_name_H-M   'P 1'
#
loop_
_entity.id
_entity.type
_entity.pdbx_description
1 polymer ?
#
loop_
_entity_poly.entity_id
_entity_poly.type
_entity_poly.pdbx_seq_one_letter_code
_entity_poly.pdbx_strand_id
1 'polypeptide(L)'
;MKIKTTTAVLSIVLMATALTGCSVPENLGSTIELGGSQKSTANQTETARDLDQDITEDNSNDSSNDSSKATSKDTSKNSSDDSSDDTSTEGTAKTPTFSIAYKDYSIRYDGDATFDESNENSVDYSNGILFEGSYQFLMMDDEWEEDYPQLYEAVNSYARESMAQTDGYANNMADEARQMLEEAAEGGYSFWGPYTEDYFVSVTRIDDAVLSVYNYSSEYTGGAHGMYGAAGDNYDVETGEMLDISDVLDTDEEEFEEVLKDEILALAESDDQFQYIDEALEDLKFDAEYDPDNEVYEFGYKWYFAYDGLHVIFNPYELGSYSDGMQDVVIGYDEYPDMIKEKFVPAQNTDYIYKDRIYFIADEYDYDNNPDLHFRYTPYDGYQGDMVSSKFELVKDGKSAQVDGGFYVNDENDFDIYRVVTADGREYVYLFVPTESDHLWLVVFDITGDVKLVDTQGYYQLYSGSDDGYHLAPILTDPYDMRLGHLGQNFGSYICYGDYEVGADGLPKEISEFHYILIGSEEAYSKADIKVDVVDTNGEVLEQGVTIPKGQHFVPYRTDAESYMDLYLDDGRIVRLTYEEFDSGTIPEGKIGDLFEGLKCFG
;
A
#
# COMPACT_ATOMS: atom_id res chain seq x y z
N MET A 1 22.91 -19.93 22.28
CA MET A 1 22.31 -19.05 21.26
C MET A 1 21.56 -19.97 20.31
N LYS A 2 20.27 -20.20 20.62
CA LYS A 2 19.37 -20.96 19.75
C LYS A 2 19.02 -20.00 18.61
N ILE A 3 19.29 -20.42 17.37
CA ILE A 3 18.81 -19.71 16.18
C ILE A 3 17.31 -20.02 16.16
N LYS A 4 16.46 -19.03 16.46
CA LYS A 4 15.03 -19.09 16.15
C LYS A 4 14.98 -19.15 14.61
N THR A 5 14.66 -20.31 14.06
CA THR A 5 14.19 -20.40 12.67
C THR A 5 12.76 -19.90 12.70
N THR A 6 12.59 -18.59 12.53
CA THR A 6 11.35 -18.02 12.03
C THR A 6 11.18 -18.60 10.63
N THR A 7 10.32 -19.60 10.53
CA THR A 7 9.73 -19.95 9.25
C THR A 7 8.98 -18.69 8.83
N ALA A 8 9.53 -17.92 7.89
CA ALA A 8 8.75 -16.99 7.10
C ALA A 8 7.78 -17.86 6.31
N VAL A 9 6.70 -18.25 6.97
CA VAL A 9 5.53 -18.82 6.34
C VAL A 9 5.07 -17.72 5.42
N LEU A 10 4.91 -18.08 4.16
CA LEU A 10 4.13 -17.33 3.22
C LEU A 10 2.78 -17.01 3.90
N SER A 11 2.64 -15.81 4.47
CA SER A 11 1.36 -15.30 5.00
C SER A 11 0.44 -14.89 3.85
N ILE A 12 0.37 -15.70 2.80
CA ILE A 12 -0.94 -15.94 2.20
C ILE A 12 -1.72 -16.55 3.35
N VAL A 13 -2.82 -15.91 3.76
CA VAL A 13 -3.75 -16.48 4.73
C VAL A 13 -4.07 -17.90 4.24
N LEU A 14 -3.34 -18.90 4.74
CA LEU A 14 -3.49 -20.29 4.37
C LEU A 14 -4.78 -20.71 5.05
N MET A 15 -5.91 -20.44 4.38
CA MET A 15 -7.21 -20.95 4.75
C MET A 15 -7.19 -22.45 4.49
N ALA A 16 -6.73 -23.20 5.50
CA ALA A 16 -6.80 -24.64 5.48
C ALA A 16 -8.28 -25.06 5.46
N THR A 17 -8.80 -25.34 4.26
CA THR A 17 -10.14 -25.88 4.03
C THR A 17 -10.23 -27.32 4.53
N ALA A 18 -10.39 -27.49 5.83
CA ALA A 18 -10.91 -28.73 6.40
C ALA A 18 -12.30 -28.44 6.96
N LEU A 19 -13.33 -28.38 6.11
CA LEU A 19 -14.74 -28.66 6.45
C LEU A 19 -15.67 -28.45 5.23
N THR A 20 -15.61 -29.35 4.23
CA THR A 20 -16.79 -29.62 3.38
C THR A 20 -17.11 -31.11 3.46
N GLY A 21 -17.98 -31.45 4.40
CA GLY A 21 -18.57 -32.77 4.49
C GLY A 21 -19.57 -32.99 3.37
N CYS A 22 -19.19 -33.75 2.33
CA CYS A 22 -20.07 -34.65 1.60
C CYS A 22 -19.26 -35.66 0.75
N SER A 23 -19.08 -36.86 1.30
CA SER A 23 -18.71 -38.13 0.63
C SER A 23 -17.47 -38.16 -0.27
N VAL A 24 -16.30 -38.39 0.33
CA VAL A 24 -15.11 -38.93 -0.37
C VAL A 24 -15.02 -40.44 -0.12
N PRO A 25 -14.98 -41.31 -1.15
CA PRO A 25 -14.63 -42.72 -0.98
C PRO A 25 -13.13 -42.88 -0.67
N GLU A 26 -12.83 -43.78 0.26
CA GLU A 26 -11.49 -44.15 0.74
C GLU A 26 -10.46 -44.41 -0.38
N ASN A 27 -9.54 -43.45 -0.59
CA ASN A 27 -8.09 -43.65 -0.76
C ASN A 27 -7.45 -42.36 -1.31
N LEU A 28 -6.69 -41.65 -0.46
CA LEU A 28 -5.56 -40.82 -0.88
C LEU A 28 -4.66 -40.63 0.35
N GLY A 29 -3.97 -41.72 0.71
CA GLY A 29 -2.76 -41.62 1.51
C GLY A 29 -1.58 -41.47 0.54
N SER A 30 -1.05 -40.26 0.40
CA SER A 30 0.33 -40.04 -0.03
C SER A 30 0.77 -38.62 0.31
N THR A 31 1.41 -38.54 1.48
CA THR A 31 2.49 -37.65 1.91
C THR A 31 3.14 -36.80 0.83
N ILE A 32 3.10 -35.47 0.98
CA ILE A 32 4.12 -34.58 0.42
C ILE A 32 5.29 -34.60 1.42
N GLU A 33 6.38 -35.28 1.04
CA GLU A 33 7.65 -35.18 1.77
C GLU A 33 8.26 -33.81 1.50
N LEU A 34 8.20 -32.91 2.49
CA LEU A 34 9.06 -31.73 2.53
C LEU A 34 10.50 -32.21 2.74
N GLY A 35 11.35 -31.94 1.74
CA GLY A 35 12.71 -32.44 1.64
C GLY A 35 13.58 -32.06 2.84
N GLY A 36 13.85 -33.04 3.70
CA GLY A 36 14.86 -32.94 4.74
C GLY A 36 16.26 -32.75 4.15
N SER A 37 16.93 -31.69 4.57
CA SER A 37 18.36 -31.46 4.28
C SER A 37 19.20 -32.59 4.88
N GLN A 38 19.67 -33.51 4.03
CA GLN A 38 20.65 -34.51 4.43
C GLN A 38 22.04 -33.88 4.56
N LYS A 39 22.56 -33.92 5.80
CA LYS A 39 23.99 -33.90 6.11
C LYS A 39 24.74 -34.89 5.21
N SER A 40 25.75 -34.42 4.50
CA SER A 40 26.87 -35.26 4.06
C SER A 40 28.13 -34.88 4.84
N THR A 41 28.73 -35.89 5.45
CA THR A 41 30.00 -35.84 6.18
C THR A 41 31.12 -36.42 5.34
N ALA A 42 32.31 -35.82 5.53
CA ALA A 42 33.67 -36.30 5.26
C ALA A 42 34.13 -36.27 3.77
N ASN A 43 35.35 -35.82 3.42
CA ASN A 43 36.60 -35.91 4.18
C ASN A 43 37.69 -34.93 3.68
N GLN A 44 38.44 -34.39 4.66
CA GLN A 44 39.84 -33.91 4.70
C GLN A 44 40.68 -33.78 3.41
N THR A 45 41.40 -32.66 3.28
CA THR A 45 42.89 -32.65 3.25
C THR A 45 43.44 -31.29 3.72
N GLU A 46 44.50 -31.38 4.50
CA GLU A 46 45.27 -30.35 5.21
C GLU A 46 45.93 -29.29 4.29
N THR A 47 46.11 -28.07 4.80
CA THR A 47 47.45 -27.53 5.11
C THR A 47 47.37 -26.25 5.94
N ALA A 48 47.98 -26.30 7.12
CA ALA A 48 48.25 -25.18 7.99
C ALA A 48 49.37 -24.28 7.44
N ARG A 49 49.36 -23.00 7.83
CA ARG A 49 50.56 -22.25 8.24
C ARG A 49 50.18 -21.09 9.14
N ASP A 50 50.68 -21.18 10.38
CA ASP A 50 50.86 -20.11 11.36
C ASP A 50 51.53 -18.87 10.75
N LEU A 51 51.25 -17.70 11.34
CA LEU A 51 52.26 -16.96 12.10
C LEU A 51 51.60 -15.94 13.04
N ASP A 52 52.05 -16.04 14.28
CA ASP A 52 51.72 -15.30 15.50
C ASP A 52 52.67 -14.09 15.70
N GLN A 53 52.32 -13.24 16.68
CA GLN A 53 53.17 -12.26 17.43
C GLN A 53 53.52 -10.90 16.80
N ASP A 54 53.63 -9.77 17.51
CA ASP A 54 53.26 -9.33 18.88
C ASP A 54 53.58 -7.81 19.02
N ILE A 55 52.84 -7.11 19.90
CA ILE A 55 53.24 -6.07 20.90
C ILE A 55 53.94 -4.75 20.47
N THR A 56 53.36 -3.60 20.86
CA THR A 56 53.83 -2.55 21.82
C THR A 56 53.20 -1.19 21.46
N GLU A 57 52.31 -0.63 22.30
CA GLU A 57 52.60 0.34 23.38
C GLU A 57 53.54 1.48 22.97
N ASP A 58 53.06 2.74 22.98
CA ASP A 58 53.27 3.65 24.13
C ASP A 58 52.55 5.02 23.95
N ASN A 59 51.73 5.33 24.96
CA ASN A 59 51.56 6.62 25.66
C ASN A 59 51.93 7.97 25.01
N SER A 60 50.99 8.92 25.04
CA SER A 60 50.80 9.91 26.15
C SER A 60 50.39 11.31 25.69
N ASN A 61 49.41 11.85 26.44
CA ASN A 61 49.27 13.22 26.96
C ASN A 61 49.28 14.43 26.01
N ASP A 62 48.61 15.55 26.28
CA ASP A 62 47.60 15.99 27.26
C ASP A 62 47.41 17.49 26.94
N SER A 63 46.23 18.02 27.25
CA SER A 63 45.93 19.43 27.54
C SER A 63 45.99 20.43 26.37
N SER A 64 45.17 21.47 26.27
CA SER A 64 44.03 21.94 27.07
C SER A 64 43.47 23.18 26.35
N ASN A 65 42.14 23.29 26.35
CA ASN A 65 41.32 24.50 26.55
C ASN A 65 42.03 25.87 26.57
N ASP A 66 41.57 26.81 25.74
CA ASP A 66 41.07 28.09 26.27
C ASP A 66 40.14 28.80 25.27
N SER A 67 39.16 29.48 25.86
CA SER A 67 38.07 30.20 25.27
C SER A 67 38.37 31.71 25.17
N SER A 68 37.53 32.39 24.37
CA SER A 68 36.93 33.70 24.65
C SER A 68 37.31 34.92 23.78
N LYS A 69 36.22 35.60 23.42
CA LYS A 69 35.98 37.06 23.38
C LYS A 69 36.16 37.85 22.07
N ALA A 70 35.05 37.91 21.34
CA ALA A 70 34.28 39.12 20.99
C ALA A 70 34.98 40.50 20.95
N THR A 71 34.82 41.23 19.85
CA THR A 71 34.31 42.61 19.89
C THR A 71 33.75 43.10 18.53
N SER A 72 32.63 43.81 18.65
CA SER A 72 31.75 44.44 17.66
C SER A 72 32.33 45.63 16.87
N LYS A 73 31.78 45.91 15.67
CA LYS A 73 31.33 47.28 15.29
C LYS A 73 30.47 47.33 14.02
N ASP A 74 29.16 47.32 14.23
CA ASP A 74 28.16 48.31 13.82
C ASP A 74 28.49 49.31 12.68
N THR A 75 27.67 49.32 11.62
CA THR A 75 27.22 50.56 10.97
C THR A 75 25.84 50.35 10.34
N SER A 76 24.82 50.98 10.94
CA SER A 76 23.44 51.03 10.47
C SER A 76 23.20 52.07 9.36
N LYS A 77 22.21 51.78 8.49
CA LYS A 77 21.35 52.82 7.89
C LYS A 77 19.98 52.25 7.48
N ASN A 78 18.95 52.81 8.11
CA ASN A 78 17.50 52.56 8.00
C ASN A 78 16.88 52.68 6.60
N SER A 79 15.88 51.83 6.32
CA SER A 79 14.42 52.13 6.22
C SER A 79 13.75 51.12 5.26
N SER A 80 12.52 50.61 5.39
CA SER A 80 11.42 50.55 6.37
C SER A 80 10.32 49.69 5.69
N ASP A 81 9.57 48.90 6.48
CA ASP A 81 8.36 48.10 6.14
C ASP A 81 8.62 46.92 5.17
N ASP A 82 8.17 45.69 5.38
CA ASP A 82 6.94 45.16 5.96
C ASP A 82 7.26 43.75 6.53
N SER A 83 6.85 43.46 7.78
CA SER A 83 7.13 42.15 8.41
C SER A 83 5.91 41.23 8.24
N SER A 84 5.94 40.38 7.22
CA SER A 84 5.30 39.08 7.31
C SER A 84 6.20 38.21 8.20
N ASP A 85 5.65 37.80 9.34
CA ASP A 85 6.26 36.84 10.25
C ASP A 85 6.33 35.50 9.52
N ASP A 86 7.44 35.26 8.85
CA ASP A 86 7.78 33.95 8.28
C ASP A 86 8.38 33.14 9.43
N THR A 87 7.49 32.60 10.27
CA THR A 87 7.86 31.52 11.17
C THR A 87 8.11 30.30 10.31
N SER A 88 9.36 30.13 9.91
CA SER A 88 9.89 28.83 9.48
C SER A 88 9.58 27.82 10.59
N THR A 89 8.55 27.01 10.38
CA THR A 89 8.33 25.78 11.11
C THR A 89 9.60 24.93 10.96
N GLU A 90 10.15 24.48 12.09
CA GLU A 90 11.10 23.36 12.08
C GLU A 90 10.45 22.24 11.25
N GLY A 91 11.13 21.78 10.20
CA GLY A 91 10.55 20.79 9.28
C GLY A 91 10.14 19.54 10.06
N THR A 92 8.89 19.13 9.89
CA THR A 92 8.42 17.80 10.30
C THR A 92 9.31 16.75 9.64
N ALA A 93 9.74 15.75 10.42
CA ALA A 93 10.51 14.65 9.87
C ALA A 93 9.60 13.85 8.94
N LYS A 94 10.04 13.64 7.70
CA LYS A 94 9.29 12.86 6.72
C LYS A 94 9.39 11.38 7.06
N THR A 95 8.27 10.69 6.95
CA THR A 95 8.17 9.23 7.04
C THR A 95 8.35 8.60 5.65
N PRO A 96 8.77 7.32 5.57
CA PRO A 96 8.86 6.58 4.33
C PRO A 96 7.58 6.62 3.48
N THR A 97 7.76 6.74 2.17
CA THR A 97 6.70 6.59 1.17
C THR A 97 6.68 5.18 0.59
N PHE A 98 5.49 4.76 0.15
CA PHE A 98 5.23 3.40 -0.28
C PHE A 98 4.39 3.36 -1.54
N SER A 99 4.45 2.22 -2.21
CA SER A 99 3.66 1.87 -3.37
C SER A 99 3.06 0.47 -3.21
N ILE A 100 1.89 0.24 -3.82
CA ILE A 100 1.28 -1.08 -3.96
C ILE A 100 1.66 -1.66 -5.31
N ALA A 101 2.34 -2.80 -5.30
CA ALA A 101 2.51 -3.64 -6.46
C ALA A 101 1.30 -4.58 -6.59
N TYR A 102 0.55 -4.50 -7.68
CA TYR A 102 -0.64 -5.33 -7.90
C TYR A 102 -0.67 -6.03 -9.25
N LYS A 103 -1.33 -7.19 -9.31
CA LYS A 103 -1.54 -7.95 -10.54
C LYS A 103 -2.87 -8.68 -10.51
N ASP A 104 -3.61 -8.53 -11.60
CA ASP A 104 -4.92 -9.15 -11.79
C ASP A 104 -4.85 -10.35 -12.74
N TYR A 105 -5.65 -11.37 -12.43
CA TYR A 105 -5.77 -12.61 -13.20
C TYR A 105 -7.20 -12.80 -13.68
N SER A 106 -7.35 -13.25 -14.93
CA SER A 106 -8.61 -13.78 -15.46
C SER A 106 -8.29 -14.93 -16.40
N ILE A 107 -8.39 -16.15 -15.88
CA ILE A 107 -8.01 -17.38 -16.60
C ILE A 107 -9.28 -18.06 -17.08
N ARG A 108 -9.39 -18.29 -18.39
CA ARG A 108 -10.60 -18.86 -19.02
C ARG A 108 -10.42 -20.33 -19.35
N TYR A 109 -11.53 -21.05 -19.33
CA TYR A 109 -11.56 -22.45 -19.73
C TYR A 109 -11.27 -22.59 -21.23
N ASP A 110 -10.34 -23.47 -21.56
CA ASP A 110 -9.85 -23.74 -22.91
C ASP A 110 -10.14 -25.18 -23.40
N GLY A 111 -10.84 -25.98 -22.59
CA GLY A 111 -11.25 -27.34 -22.94
C GLY A 111 -12.56 -27.42 -23.73
N ASP A 112 -13.08 -28.64 -23.89
CA ASP A 112 -14.27 -28.94 -24.70
C ASP A 112 -15.42 -29.62 -23.94
N ALA A 113 -15.34 -29.65 -22.61
CA ALA A 113 -16.43 -30.12 -21.75
C ALA A 113 -17.71 -29.33 -21.99
N THR A 114 -18.84 -30.04 -22.01
CA THR A 114 -20.16 -29.46 -22.24
C THR A 114 -21.15 -29.94 -21.21
N PHE A 115 -21.97 -29.04 -20.69
CA PHE A 115 -23.05 -29.34 -19.76
C PHE A 115 -24.33 -29.70 -20.52
N ASP A 116 -25.08 -30.69 -20.03
CA ASP A 116 -26.34 -31.12 -20.66
C ASP A 116 -27.44 -30.08 -20.38
N GLU A 117 -27.75 -29.25 -21.37
CA GLU A 117 -28.79 -28.21 -21.30
C GLU A 117 -30.19 -28.75 -20.89
N SER A 118 -30.43 -30.06 -21.02
CA SER A 118 -31.69 -30.68 -20.59
C SER A 118 -31.74 -31.06 -19.11
N ASN A 119 -30.59 -31.06 -18.41
CA ASN A 119 -30.49 -31.34 -16.99
C ASN A 119 -30.31 -30.04 -16.21
N GLU A 120 -31.36 -29.60 -15.52
CA GLU A 120 -31.36 -28.38 -14.70
C GLU A 120 -30.33 -28.38 -13.57
N ASN A 121 -29.80 -29.55 -13.19
CA ASN A 121 -28.74 -29.68 -12.20
C ASN A 121 -27.34 -29.73 -12.80
N SER A 122 -27.19 -29.63 -14.13
CA SER A 122 -25.91 -29.61 -14.84
C SER A 122 -25.74 -28.27 -15.53
N VAL A 123 -25.32 -27.27 -14.76
CA VAL A 123 -25.13 -25.89 -15.21
C VAL A 123 -23.68 -25.46 -14.93
N ASP A 124 -23.11 -24.72 -15.87
CA ASP A 124 -21.87 -23.97 -15.68
C ASP A 124 -22.22 -22.53 -15.26
N TYR A 125 -21.89 -22.17 -14.02
CA TYR A 125 -22.10 -20.81 -13.51
C TYR A 125 -20.92 -19.86 -13.76
N SER A 126 -19.84 -20.37 -14.32
CA SER A 126 -18.58 -19.64 -14.41
C SER A 126 -18.49 -18.68 -15.60
N ASN A 127 -19.45 -18.74 -16.53
CA ASN A 127 -19.41 -18.04 -17.81
C ASN A 127 -18.10 -18.28 -18.60
N GLY A 128 -17.50 -19.46 -18.40
CA GLY A 128 -16.25 -19.89 -19.03
C GLY A 128 -14.99 -19.30 -18.41
N ILE A 129 -15.08 -18.61 -17.27
CA ILE A 129 -13.93 -18.15 -16.49
C ILE A 129 -13.63 -19.21 -15.42
N LEU A 130 -12.40 -19.70 -15.34
CA LEU A 130 -12.01 -20.67 -14.30
C LEU A 130 -11.61 -19.98 -13.02
N PHE A 131 -10.84 -18.89 -13.14
CA PHE A 131 -10.25 -18.18 -12.02
C PHE A 131 -10.21 -16.67 -12.30
N GLU A 132 -10.58 -15.88 -11.30
CA GLU A 132 -10.35 -14.43 -11.21
C GLU A 132 -9.59 -14.13 -9.92
N GLY A 133 -8.68 -13.18 -9.94
CA GLY A 133 -8.04 -12.78 -8.69
C GLY A 133 -7.17 -11.56 -8.78
N SER A 134 -6.99 -10.87 -7.66
CA SER A 134 -6.15 -9.69 -7.53
C SER A 134 -5.17 -9.88 -6.37
N TYR A 135 -3.88 -9.69 -6.62
CA TYR A 135 -2.85 -9.81 -5.58
C TYR A 135 -2.09 -8.50 -5.43
N GLN A 136 -2.06 -7.96 -4.21
CA GLN A 136 -1.37 -6.72 -3.85
C GLN A 136 -0.23 -6.95 -2.86
N PHE A 137 0.88 -6.24 -3.03
CA PHE A 137 2.01 -6.28 -2.11
C PHE A 137 2.53 -4.86 -1.84
N LEU A 138 2.84 -4.56 -0.59
CA LEU A 138 3.44 -3.30 -0.21
C LEU A 138 4.91 -3.27 -0.62
N MET A 139 5.34 -2.18 -1.24
CA MET A 139 6.72 -1.89 -1.54
C MET A 139 7.10 -0.52 -0.99
N MET A 140 8.27 -0.44 -0.37
CA MET A 140 8.88 0.81 0.05
C MET A 140 9.61 1.45 -1.13
N ASP A 141 9.44 2.76 -1.30
CA ASP A 141 10.01 3.47 -2.43
C ASP A 141 11.55 3.57 -2.33
N ASP A 142 12.23 3.42 -3.47
CA ASP A 142 13.70 3.32 -3.56
C ASP A 142 14.47 4.51 -2.96
N GLU A 143 13.85 5.69 -2.89
CA GLU A 143 14.49 6.88 -2.31
C GLU A 143 14.82 6.71 -0.81
N TRP A 144 14.14 5.79 -0.13
CA TRP A 144 14.29 5.56 1.30
C TRP A 144 15.25 4.41 1.66
N GLU A 145 15.84 3.73 0.66
CA GLU A 145 16.78 2.63 0.90
C GLU A 145 17.98 3.05 1.76
N GLU A 146 18.50 4.27 1.54
CA GLU A 146 19.67 4.75 2.30
C GLU A 146 19.33 5.10 3.76
N ASP A 147 18.13 5.64 4.00
CA ASP A 147 17.70 6.09 5.33
C ASP A 147 17.15 4.94 6.19
N TYR A 148 16.48 3.97 5.58
CA TYR A 148 15.87 2.81 6.26
C TYR A 148 16.26 1.48 5.60
N PRO A 149 17.55 1.13 5.52
CA PRO A 149 18.02 -0.02 4.72
C PRO A 149 17.49 -1.36 5.21
N GLN A 150 17.24 -1.50 6.51
CA GLN A 150 16.75 -2.76 7.09
C GLN A 150 15.26 -2.96 6.83
N LEU A 151 14.47 -1.90 7.00
CA LEU A 151 13.03 -1.91 6.68
C LEU A 151 12.81 -2.08 5.17
N TYR A 152 13.54 -1.33 4.35
CA TYR A 152 13.48 -1.43 2.89
C TYR A 152 13.74 -2.87 2.42
N GLU A 153 14.81 -3.50 2.92
CA GLU A 153 15.11 -4.89 2.58
C GLU A 153 14.02 -5.84 3.05
N ALA A 154 13.50 -5.69 4.29
CA ALA A 154 12.47 -6.57 4.83
C ALA A 154 11.16 -6.52 4.00
N VAL A 155 10.65 -5.31 3.74
CA VAL A 155 9.40 -5.08 3.01
C VAL A 155 9.55 -5.51 1.54
N ASN A 156 10.59 -5.03 0.86
CA ASN A 156 10.72 -5.27 -0.58
C ASN A 156 11.13 -6.70 -0.90
N SER A 157 11.91 -7.38 -0.05
CA SER A 157 12.21 -8.80 -0.26
C SER A 157 10.98 -9.68 -0.02
N TYR A 158 10.15 -9.39 0.99
CA TYR A 158 8.86 -10.07 1.17
C TYR A 158 7.94 -9.91 -0.05
N ALA A 159 7.79 -8.69 -0.56
CA ALA A 159 7.00 -8.42 -1.76
C ALA A 159 7.53 -9.19 -2.97
N ARG A 160 8.84 -9.12 -3.25
CA ARG A 160 9.47 -9.82 -4.40
C ARG A 160 9.33 -11.34 -4.31
N GLU A 161 9.52 -11.92 -3.13
CA GLU A 161 9.34 -13.35 -2.91
C GLU A 161 7.90 -13.80 -3.11
N SER A 162 6.93 -12.98 -2.68
CA SER A 162 5.51 -13.27 -2.82
C SER A 162 5.04 -13.12 -4.27
N MET A 163 5.43 -12.03 -4.95
CA MET A 163 5.16 -11.79 -6.38
C MET A 163 5.71 -12.90 -7.27
N ALA A 164 6.85 -13.51 -6.91
CA ALA A 164 7.41 -14.62 -7.69
C ALA A 164 6.57 -15.91 -7.66
N GLN A 165 5.58 -16.01 -6.76
CA GLN A 165 4.77 -17.21 -6.55
C GLN A 165 3.33 -17.08 -7.06
N THR A 166 2.82 -15.86 -7.23
CA THR A 166 1.41 -15.59 -7.61
C THR A 166 0.99 -16.26 -8.92
N ASP A 167 1.85 -16.25 -9.94
CA ASP A 167 1.57 -16.96 -11.20
C ASP A 167 1.37 -18.46 -10.96
N GLY A 168 2.12 -19.04 -10.03
CA GLY A 168 1.96 -20.44 -9.64
C GLY A 168 0.61 -20.69 -8.96
N TYR A 169 0.24 -19.83 -8.01
CA TYR A 169 -1.03 -19.92 -7.30
C TYR A 169 -2.23 -19.77 -8.24
N ALA A 170 -2.26 -18.72 -9.05
CA ALA A 170 -3.35 -18.47 -10.00
C ALA A 170 -3.53 -19.63 -10.99
N ASN A 171 -2.43 -20.19 -11.52
CA ASN A 171 -2.51 -21.33 -12.43
C ASN A 171 -2.98 -22.61 -11.71
N ASN A 172 -2.54 -22.87 -10.48
CA ASN A 172 -3.01 -24.02 -9.71
C ASN A 172 -4.52 -23.92 -9.42
N MET A 173 -5.00 -22.75 -8.99
CA MET A 173 -6.42 -22.49 -8.76
C MET A 173 -7.25 -22.69 -10.03
N ALA A 174 -6.77 -22.19 -11.16
CA ALA A 174 -7.42 -22.41 -12.45
C ALA A 174 -7.41 -23.90 -12.87
N ASP A 175 -6.33 -24.64 -12.59
CA ASP A 175 -6.23 -26.06 -12.89
C ASP A 175 -7.17 -26.91 -12.02
N GLU A 176 -7.37 -26.53 -10.75
CA GLU A 176 -8.36 -27.14 -9.85
C GLU A 176 -9.79 -26.84 -10.31
N ALA A 177 -10.08 -25.57 -10.62
CA ALA A 177 -11.35 -25.17 -11.21
C ALA A 177 -11.65 -25.93 -12.51
N ARG A 178 -10.63 -26.13 -13.38
CA ARG A 178 -10.75 -26.91 -14.62
C ARG A 178 -11.18 -28.34 -14.31
N GLN A 179 -10.49 -29.02 -13.38
CA GLN A 179 -10.80 -30.39 -12.99
C GLN A 179 -12.24 -30.50 -12.47
N MET A 180 -12.64 -29.60 -11.57
CA MET A 180 -13.99 -29.57 -11.02
C MET A 180 -15.07 -29.29 -12.08
N LEU A 181 -14.79 -28.41 -13.04
CA LEU A 181 -15.68 -28.13 -14.17
C LEU A 181 -15.86 -29.36 -15.06
N GLU A 182 -14.76 -30.03 -15.42
CA GLU A 182 -14.79 -31.24 -16.26
C GLU A 182 -15.50 -32.40 -15.57
N GLU A 183 -15.24 -32.60 -14.27
CA GLU A 183 -15.92 -33.61 -13.45
C GLU A 183 -17.42 -33.32 -13.31
N ALA A 184 -17.81 -32.05 -13.15
CA ALA A 184 -19.21 -31.64 -13.08
C ALA A 184 -19.94 -31.92 -14.41
N ALA A 185 -19.30 -31.58 -15.53
CA ALA A 185 -19.83 -31.86 -16.85
C ALA A 185 -19.98 -33.37 -17.11
N GLU A 186 -18.98 -34.20 -16.78
CA GLU A 186 -19.05 -35.66 -16.94
C GLU A 186 -20.07 -36.29 -15.98
N GLY A 187 -20.12 -35.81 -14.73
CA GLY A 187 -20.98 -36.32 -13.67
C GLY A 187 -22.45 -35.87 -13.78
N GLY A 188 -22.74 -34.89 -14.63
CA GLY A 188 -24.09 -34.34 -14.80
C GLY A 188 -24.59 -33.53 -13.61
N TYR A 189 -23.68 -32.85 -12.91
CA TYR A 189 -23.97 -31.90 -11.84
C TYR A 189 -23.43 -30.50 -12.19
N SER A 190 -23.68 -29.49 -11.34
CA SER A 190 -23.35 -28.09 -11.65
C SER A 190 -21.96 -27.71 -11.16
N PHE A 191 -21.25 -26.91 -11.95
CA PHE A 191 -20.00 -26.27 -11.55
C PHE A 191 -20.30 -24.84 -11.07
N TRP A 192 -19.91 -24.55 -9.82
CA TRP A 192 -20.18 -23.28 -9.15
C TRP A 192 -18.93 -22.39 -9.14
N GLY A 193 -18.43 -22.05 -10.33
CA GLY A 193 -17.33 -21.08 -10.52
C GLY A 193 -17.82 -19.68 -10.92
N PRO A 194 -16.90 -18.77 -11.32
CA PRO A 194 -15.44 -18.97 -11.31
C PRO A 194 -14.91 -19.17 -9.89
N TYR A 195 -13.70 -19.73 -9.77
CA TYR A 195 -12.96 -19.60 -8.51
C TYR A 195 -12.44 -18.16 -8.40
N THR A 196 -12.39 -17.62 -7.19
CA THR A 196 -11.85 -16.28 -6.97
C THR A 196 -10.86 -16.26 -5.82
N GLU A 197 -9.84 -15.41 -5.91
CA GLU A 197 -8.94 -15.11 -4.79
C GLU A 197 -8.47 -13.65 -4.87
N ASP A 198 -8.73 -12.90 -3.82
CA ASP A 198 -8.29 -11.51 -3.68
C ASP A 198 -7.40 -11.37 -2.45
N TYR A 199 -6.27 -10.68 -2.60
CA TYR A 199 -5.34 -10.34 -1.53
C TYR A 199 -5.02 -8.85 -1.59
N PHE A 200 -5.42 -8.13 -0.55
CA PHE A 200 -5.29 -6.68 -0.44
C PHE A 200 -4.46 -6.29 0.77
N VAL A 201 -3.67 -5.23 0.64
CA VAL A 201 -2.86 -4.72 1.74
C VAL A 201 -3.13 -3.23 1.97
N SER A 202 -3.05 -2.79 3.22
CA SER A 202 -3.20 -1.37 3.59
C SER A 202 -2.24 -1.02 4.71
N VAL A 203 -1.49 0.08 4.55
CA VAL A 203 -0.71 0.65 5.66
C VAL A 203 -1.69 1.28 6.65
N THR A 204 -1.71 0.77 7.88
CA THR A 204 -2.60 1.26 8.95
C THR A 204 -1.90 2.24 9.87
N ARG A 205 -0.57 2.16 9.94
CA ARG A 205 0.28 3.09 10.69
C ARG A 205 1.71 3.07 10.15
N ILE A 206 2.33 4.24 10.04
CA ILE A 206 3.75 4.39 9.81
C ILE A 206 4.24 5.60 10.60
N ASP A 207 5.24 5.41 11.46
CA ASP A 207 5.94 6.47 12.17
C ASP A 207 7.38 6.04 12.51
N ASP A 208 8.09 6.80 13.34
CA ASP A 208 9.46 6.48 13.74
C ASP A 208 9.61 5.14 14.49
N ALA A 209 8.52 4.53 14.98
CA ALA A 209 8.55 3.32 15.77
C ALA A 209 8.13 2.07 14.98
N VAL A 210 7.05 2.16 14.19
CA VAL A 210 6.44 0.98 13.57
C VAL A 210 5.87 1.25 12.18
N LEU A 211 6.06 0.30 11.27
CA LEU A 211 5.26 0.13 10.07
C LEU A 211 4.26 -1.01 10.33
N SER A 212 2.98 -0.70 10.29
CA SER A 212 1.90 -1.68 10.44
C SER A 212 1.09 -1.78 9.15
N VAL A 213 0.90 -3.01 8.70
CA VAL A 213 0.21 -3.35 7.46
C VAL A 213 -0.92 -4.31 7.77
N TYR A 214 -2.14 -3.95 7.38
CA TYR A 214 -3.30 -4.83 7.39
C TYR A 214 -3.36 -5.61 6.08
N ASN A 215 -3.38 -6.93 6.17
CA ASN A 215 -3.46 -7.86 5.05
C ASN A 215 -4.81 -8.57 5.09
N TYR A 216 -5.59 -8.44 4.01
CA TYR A 216 -6.88 -9.09 3.86
C TYR A 216 -6.84 -10.06 2.70
N SER A 217 -7.47 -11.22 2.87
CA SER A 217 -7.76 -12.11 1.76
C SER A 217 -9.20 -12.59 1.74
N SER A 218 -9.68 -12.89 0.54
CA SER A 218 -10.92 -13.64 0.34
C SER A 218 -10.77 -14.62 -0.81
N GLU A 219 -11.32 -15.82 -0.64
CA GLU A 219 -11.31 -16.86 -1.65
C GLU A 219 -12.70 -17.47 -1.83
N TYR A 220 -12.98 -17.95 -3.04
CA TYR A 220 -14.13 -18.78 -3.33
C TYR A 220 -13.72 -19.90 -4.28
N THR A 221 -13.88 -21.15 -3.84
CA THR A 221 -13.52 -22.36 -4.59
C THR A 221 -14.74 -23.25 -4.85
N GLY A 222 -15.92 -22.62 -4.97
CA GLY A 222 -17.20 -23.31 -5.07
C GLY A 222 -17.81 -23.65 -3.71
N GLY A 223 -19.10 -23.95 -3.70
CA GLY A 223 -19.83 -24.34 -2.48
C GLY A 223 -20.87 -23.31 -2.05
N ALA A 224 -21.18 -23.26 -0.75
CA ALA A 224 -22.25 -22.41 -0.23
C ALA A 224 -21.83 -20.93 -0.11
N HIS A 225 -20.57 -20.67 0.22
CA HIS A 225 -19.97 -19.35 0.38
C HIS A 225 -18.44 -19.46 0.23
N GLY A 226 -17.78 -18.33 -0.01
CA GLY A 226 -16.32 -18.21 0.07
C GLY A 226 -15.83 -18.14 1.51
N MET A 227 -14.54 -17.93 1.69
CA MET A 227 -13.95 -17.64 3.00
C MET A 227 -13.15 -16.34 2.90
N TYR A 228 -13.10 -15.58 3.97
CA TYR A 228 -12.32 -14.36 4.04
C TYR A 228 -11.67 -14.23 5.42
N GLY A 229 -10.64 -13.41 5.51
CA GLY A 229 -9.95 -13.14 6.77
C GLY A 229 -8.86 -12.10 6.59
N ALA A 230 -8.29 -11.71 7.71
CA ALA A 230 -7.19 -10.78 7.75
C ALA A 230 -6.15 -11.15 8.82
N ALA A 231 -4.99 -10.53 8.70
CA ALA A 231 -3.90 -10.51 9.66
C ALA A 231 -3.15 -9.18 9.53
N GLY A 232 -2.25 -8.90 10.47
CA GLY A 232 -1.34 -7.76 10.35
C GLY A 232 0.12 -8.18 10.31
N ASP A 233 0.90 -7.47 9.52
CA ASP A 233 2.36 -7.50 9.58
C ASP A 233 2.86 -6.20 10.22
N ASN A 234 3.66 -6.33 11.27
CA ASN A 234 4.15 -5.19 12.05
C ASN A 234 5.67 -5.23 12.05
N TYR A 235 6.32 -4.15 11.64
CA TYR A 235 7.78 -4.05 11.53
C TYR A 235 8.30 -2.94 12.44
N ASP A 236 9.36 -3.23 13.18
CA ASP A 236 10.16 -2.18 13.81
C ASP A 236 10.86 -1.35 12.73
N VAL A 237 10.62 -0.04 12.71
CA VAL A 237 11.12 0.82 11.62
C VAL A 237 12.64 0.97 11.64
N GLU A 238 13.26 0.92 12.83
CA GLU A 238 14.72 1.05 12.97
C GLU A 238 15.42 -0.24 12.52
N THR A 239 14.87 -1.40 12.89
CA THR A 239 15.55 -2.70 12.70
C THR A 239 15.04 -3.51 11.50
N GLY A 240 13.88 -3.16 10.94
CA GLY A 240 13.19 -3.95 9.93
C GLY A 240 12.71 -5.32 10.43
N GLU A 241 12.80 -5.61 11.73
CA GLU A 241 12.37 -6.88 12.30
C GLU A 241 10.83 -6.94 12.38
N MET A 242 10.25 -8.06 11.94
CA MET A 242 8.86 -8.38 12.23
C MET A 242 8.67 -8.51 13.74
N LEU A 243 7.64 -7.85 14.26
CA LEU A 243 7.28 -7.81 15.67
C LEU A 243 6.22 -8.87 15.96
N ASP A 244 6.47 -9.69 16.98
CA ASP A 244 5.42 -10.49 17.62
C ASP A 244 4.65 -9.62 18.63
N ILE A 245 3.42 -9.98 18.98
CA ILE A 245 2.61 -9.18 19.93
C ILE A 245 3.30 -9.06 21.31
N SER A 246 4.08 -10.07 21.70
CA SER A 246 4.86 -10.07 22.94
C SER A 246 6.05 -9.09 22.92
N ASP A 247 6.50 -8.69 21.73
CA ASP A 247 7.53 -7.67 21.58
C ASP A 247 7.00 -6.26 21.87
N VAL A 248 5.68 -6.06 21.87
CA VAL A 248 5.06 -4.73 21.97
C VAL A 248 4.24 -4.51 23.24
N LEU A 249 3.85 -5.58 23.96
CA LEU A 249 3.08 -5.50 25.21
C LEU A 249 3.98 -5.40 26.46
N ASP A 250 3.58 -4.59 27.45
CA ASP A 250 4.21 -4.50 28.79
C ASP A 250 3.40 -5.25 29.88
N THR A 251 2.46 -6.09 29.45
CA THR A 251 1.61 -6.94 30.28
C THR A 251 1.92 -8.42 30.08
N ASP A 252 1.48 -9.27 31.01
CA ASP A 252 1.46 -10.72 30.76
C ASP A 252 0.22 -11.16 29.97
N GLU A 253 0.28 -12.40 29.46
CA GLU A 253 -0.74 -12.98 28.57
C GLU A 253 -2.10 -13.12 29.28
N GLU A 254 -2.12 -13.46 30.57
CA GLU A 254 -3.37 -13.63 31.33
C GLU A 254 -4.10 -12.29 31.47
N GLU A 255 -3.38 -11.21 31.80
CA GLU A 255 -3.95 -9.86 31.87
C GLU A 255 -4.38 -9.34 30.48
N PHE A 256 -3.64 -9.66 29.41
CA PHE A 256 -4.04 -9.31 28.05
C PHE A 256 -5.31 -10.06 27.60
N GLU A 257 -5.39 -11.37 27.85
CA GLU A 257 -6.57 -12.19 27.54
C GLU A 257 -7.80 -11.71 28.30
N GLU A 258 -7.68 -11.31 29.58
CA GLU A 258 -8.79 -10.75 30.37
C GLU A 258 -9.33 -9.46 29.73
N VAL A 259 -8.44 -8.55 29.32
CA VAL A 259 -8.85 -7.30 28.65
C VAL A 259 -9.49 -7.57 27.30
N LEU A 260 -8.88 -8.44 26.49
CA LEU A 260 -9.40 -8.80 25.18
C LEU A 260 -10.79 -9.42 25.28
N LYS A 261 -11.01 -10.27 26.29
CA LYS A 261 -12.31 -10.86 26.59
C LYS A 261 -13.36 -9.80 26.95
N ASP A 262 -13.01 -8.84 27.79
CA ASP A 262 -13.93 -7.77 28.19
C ASP A 262 -14.34 -6.91 26.97
N GLU A 263 -13.39 -6.58 26.09
CA GLU A 263 -13.67 -5.83 24.86
C GLU A 263 -14.52 -6.61 23.86
N ILE A 264 -14.25 -7.91 23.63
CA ILE A 264 -15.08 -8.74 22.77
C ILE A 264 -16.52 -8.84 23.31
N LEU A 265 -16.69 -8.99 24.62
CA LEU A 265 -18.01 -9.04 25.24
C LEU A 265 -18.75 -7.70 25.17
N ALA A 266 -18.04 -6.58 25.08
CA ALA A 266 -18.63 -5.26 24.85
C ALA A 266 -19.18 -5.10 23.42
N LEU A 267 -18.60 -5.81 22.44
CA LEU A 267 -19.08 -5.85 21.05
C LEU A 267 -20.29 -6.76 20.83
N ALA A 268 -20.58 -7.66 21.76
CA ALA A 268 -21.65 -8.65 21.60
C ALA A 268 -23.06 -8.02 21.49
N GLU A 269 -23.81 -8.42 20.47
CA GLU A 269 -25.21 -8.00 20.27
C GLU A 269 -26.21 -8.81 21.13
N SER A 270 -25.77 -9.96 21.64
CA SER A 270 -26.54 -10.80 22.56
C SER A 270 -25.66 -11.49 23.60
N ASP A 271 -26.24 -11.80 24.76
CA ASP A 271 -25.55 -12.47 25.88
C ASP A 271 -24.90 -13.83 25.50
N ASP A 272 -25.31 -14.44 24.38
CA ASP A 272 -24.90 -15.77 23.93
C ASP A 272 -24.07 -15.79 22.63
N GLN A 273 -23.81 -14.64 22.01
CA GLN A 273 -23.11 -14.55 20.73
C GLN A 273 -21.70 -15.16 20.81
N PHE A 274 -20.91 -14.75 21.81
CA PHE A 274 -19.54 -15.24 22.04
C PHE A 274 -19.45 -16.14 23.28
N GLN A 275 -20.43 -17.04 23.47
CA GLN A 275 -20.50 -17.89 24.67
C GLN A 275 -19.34 -18.89 24.82
N TYR A 276 -18.53 -19.09 23.77
CA TYR A 276 -17.35 -19.97 23.74
C TYR A 276 -16.02 -19.19 23.67
N ILE A 277 -16.03 -17.93 24.10
CA ILE A 277 -14.86 -17.06 24.06
C ILE A 277 -13.67 -17.63 24.84
N ASP A 278 -13.93 -18.31 25.97
CA ASP A 278 -12.87 -18.92 26.77
C ASP A 278 -12.15 -20.02 25.99
N GLU A 279 -12.90 -20.87 25.28
CA GLU A 279 -12.30 -21.88 24.40
C GLU A 279 -11.60 -21.28 23.17
N ALA A 280 -12.12 -20.17 22.63
CA ALA A 280 -11.52 -19.49 21.49
C ALA A 280 -10.16 -18.84 21.83
N LEU A 281 -10.01 -18.35 23.07
CA LEU A 281 -8.76 -17.73 23.53
C LEU A 281 -7.73 -18.76 24.04
N GLU A 282 -8.15 -19.97 24.44
CA GLU A 282 -7.27 -20.99 25.05
C GLU A 282 -6.06 -21.35 24.17
N ASP A 283 -6.26 -21.41 22.85
CA ASP A 283 -5.22 -21.77 21.88
C ASP A 283 -4.40 -20.57 21.38
N LEU A 284 -4.75 -19.33 21.76
CA LEU A 284 -3.99 -18.12 21.40
C LEU A 284 -2.88 -17.87 22.41
N LYS A 285 -1.65 -17.71 21.93
CA LYS A 285 -0.46 -17.60 22.76
C LYS A 285 0.51 -16.55 22.23
N PHE A 286 1.19 -15.85 23.14
CA PHE A 286 2.27 -14.89 22.82
C PHE A 286 3.47 -15.57 22.16
N ASP A 287 3.85 -16.75 22.65
CA ASP A 287 4.94 -17.58 22.13
C ASP A 287 4.37 -18.90 21.60
N ALA A 288 3.41 -18.82 20.66
CA ALA A 288 2.70 -19.98 20.14
C ALA A 288 3.65 -21.04 19.54
N GLU A 289 3.48 -22.29 19.95
CA GLU A 289 4.11 -23.46 19.34
C GLU A 289 3.10 -24.27 18.52
N TYR A 290 3.41 -24.52 17.24
CA TYR A 290 2.64 -25.44 16.41
C TYR A 290 3.41 -26.74 16.20
N ASP A 291 3.00 -27.80 16.91
CA ASP A 291 3.61 -29.14 16.85
C ASP A 291 2.53 -30.24 16.80
N PRO A 292 2.00 -30.54 15.59
CA PRO A 292 0.94 -31.52 15.42
C PRO A 292 1.38 -32.95 15.76
N ASP A 293 2.68 -33.26 15.72
CA ASP A 293 3.22 -34.57 16.12
C ASP A 293 3.11 -34.78 17.65
N ASN A 294 3.07 -33.70 18.42
CA ASN A 294 2.90 -33.71 19.88
C ASN A 294 1.53 -33.19 20.34
N GLU A 295 0.57 -33.05 19.41
CA GLU A 295 -0.78 -32.54 19.68
C GLU A 295 -0.79 -31.11 20.27
N VAL A 296 0.18 -30.27 19.89
CA VAL A 296 0.23 -28.84 20.25
C VAL A 296 -0.27 -28.01 19.06
N TYR A 297 -1.33 -27.25 19.29
CA TYR A 297 -2.03 -26.46 18.27
C TYR A 297 -2.22 -25.03 18.78
N GLU A 298 -1.12 -24.37 19.16
CA GLU A 298 -1.17 -22.97 19.60
C GLU A 298 -1.01 -22.05 18.38
N PHE A 299 -1.64 -20.89 18.44
CA PHE A 299 -1.62 -19.88 17.39
C PHE A 299 -1.22 -18.52 17.95
N GLY A 300 -0.43 -17.78 17.19
CA GLY A 300 -0.17 -16.38 17.50
C GLY A 300 -1.43 -15.54 17.29
N TYR A 301 -1.52 -14.44 18.04
CA TYR A 301 -2.55 -13.43 17.79
C TYR A 301 -2.39 -12.84 16.38
N LYS A 302 -3.50 -12.54 15.71
CA LYS A 302 -3.51 -11.76 14.47
C LYS A 302 -3.80 -10.32 14.85
N TRP A 303 -2.89 -9.41 14.57
CA TRP A 303 -2.98 -8.06 15.11
C TRP A 303 -2.24 -7.06 14.25
N TYR A 304 -2.64 -5.79 14.36
CA TYR A 304 -1.98 -4.67 13.69
C TYR A 304 -2.05 -3.42 14.57
N PHE A 305 -1.15 -2.47 14.36
CA PHE A 305 -1.29 -1.14 14.95
C PHE A 305 -2.05 -0.19 14.03
N ALA A 306 -2.93 0.61 14.63
CA ALA A 306 -3.49 1.82 14.03
C ALA A 306 -3.18 3.02 14.93
N TYR A 307 -3.64 4.21 14.53
CA TYR A 307 -3.42 5.44 15.30
C TYR A 307 -4.31 5.54 16.55
N ASP A 308 -5.37 4.75 16.65
CA ASP A 308 -6.28 4.67 17.80
C ASP A 308 -5.97 3.53 18.78
N GLY A 309 -5.26 2.48 18.34
CA GLY A 309 -4.83 1.41 19.25
C GLY A 309 -4.07 0.25 18.62
N LEU A 310 -3.91 -0.80 19.41
CA LEU A 310 -3.55 -2.15 18.93
C LEU A 310 -4.82 -2.90 18.62
N HIS A 311 -4.96 -3.36 17.38
CA HIS A 311 -6.13 -4.09 16.89
C HIS A 311 -5.86 -5.58 16.88
N VAL A 312 -6.76 -6.39 17.44
CA VAL A 312 -6.72 -7.85 17.40
C VAL A 312 -7.86 -8.37 16.54
N ILE A 313 -7.50 -9.14 15.51
CA ILE A 313 -8.41 -9.68 14.51
C ILE A 313 -8.80 -11.10 14.89
N PHE A 314 -10.12 -11.36 14.91
CA PHE A 314 -10.69 -12.69 14.94
C PHE A 314 -11.44 -12.96 13.64
N ASN A 315 -10.88 -13.84 12.82
CA ASN A 315 -11.47 -14.20 11.53
C ASN A 315 -12.79 -14.96 11.71
N PRO A 316 -13.62 -15.06 10.64
CA PRO A 316 -14.83 -15.86 10.70
C PRO A 316 -14.53 -17.27 11.23
N TYR A 317 -15.42 -17.79 12.08
CA TYR A 317 -15.25 -19.06 12.81
C TYR A 317 -14.30 -19.07 14.02
N GLU A 318 -13.57 -18.00 14.31
CA GLU A 318 -12.66 -17.97 15.48
C GLU A 318 -13.40 -17.69 16.79
N LEU A 319 -14.30 -16.71 16.81
CA LEU A 319 -15.14 -16.41 18.00
C LEU A 319 -16.57 -16.94 17.90
N GLY A 320 -17.09 -17.08 16.68
CA GLY A 320 -18.51 -17.30 16.42
C GLY A 320 -18.78 -18.02 15.10
N SER A 321 -19.98 -17.89 14.57
CA SER A 321 -20.34 -18.42 13.26
C SER A 321 -19.82 -17.53 12.11
N TYR A 322 -19.83 -18.03 10.87
CA TYR A 322 -19.53 -17.19 9.70
C TYR A 322 -20.42 -15.94 9.61
N SER A 323 -21.69 -16.06 10.02
CA SER A 323 -22.63 -14.93 9.99
C SER A 323 -22.36 -13.87 11.04
N ASP A 324 -21.58 -14.17 12.09
CA ASP A 324 -21.10 -13.16 13.02
C ASP A 324 -19.98 -12.31 12.39
N GLY A 325 -19.34 -12.82 11.34
CA GLY A 325 -18.29 -12.13 10.59
C GLY A 325 -16.96 -12.06 11.34
N MET A 326 -16.01 -11.37 10.73
CA MET A 326 -14.72 -11.05 11.35
C MET A 326 -14.90 -9.96 12.41
N GLN A 327 -14.27 -10.13 13.57
CA GLN A 327 -14.22 -9.12 14.64
C GLN A 327 -12.86 -8.43 14.64
N ASP A 328 -12.85 -7.12 14.85
CA ASP A 328 -11.65 -6.29 14.99
C ASP A 328 -11.76 -5.55 16.33
N VAL A 329 -10.92 -5.96 17.29
CA VAL A 329 -11.02 -5.54 18.70
C VAL A 329 -9.90 -4.57 19.02
N VAL A 330 -10.26 -3.37 19.48
CA VAL A 330 -9.30 -2.28 19.68
C VAL A 330 -8.86 -2.20 21.15
N ILE A 331 -7.56 -2.34 21.38
CA ILE A 331 -6.91 -2.00 22.65
C ILE A 331 -6.40 -0.57 22.52
N GLY A 332 -7.23 0.39 22.94
CA GLY A 332 -6.96 1.82 22.77
C GLY A 332 -5.82 2.32 23.65
N TYR A 333 -4.94 3.17 23.09
CA TYR A 333 -3.78 3.71 23.82
C TYR A 333 -4.17 4.49 25.09
N ASP A 334 -5.28 5.23 25.03
CA ASP A 334 -5.77 6.03 26.16
C ASP A 334 -6.56 5.21 27.20
N GLU A 335 -7.17 4.10 26.76
CA GLU A 335 -7.96 3.22 27.62
C GLU A 335 -7.08 2.28 28.44
N TYR A 336 -5.97 1.81 27.84
CA TYR A 336 -5.00 0.89 28.43
C TYR A 336 -3.56 1.45 28.41
N PRO A 337 -3.29 2.57 29.12
CA PRO A 337 -2.05 3.36 28.97
C PRO A 337 -0.75 2.66 29.41
N ASP A 338 -0.84 1.53 30.10
CA ASP A 338 0.31 0.73 30.57
C ASP A 338 0.38 -0.66 29.90
N MET A 339 -0.52 -0.97 28.97
CA MET A 339 -0.59 -2.29 28.33
C MET A 339 0.41 -2.44 27.17
N ILE A 340 0.60 -1.37 26.40
CA ILE A 340 1.51 -1.31 25.25
C ILE A 340 2.78 -0.58 25.68
N LYS A 341 3.95 -1.10 25.31
CA LYS A 341 5.24 -0.46 25.63
C LYS A 341 5.27 0.96 25.08
N GLU A 342 5.77 1.91 25.89
CA GLU A 342 5.83 3.35 25.58
C GLU A 342 6.43 3.66 24.19
N LYS A 343 7.39 2.85 23.71
CA LYS A 343 7.97 2.98 22.35
C LYS A 343 6.90 2.99 21.25
N PHE A 344 5.85 2.19 21.39
CA PHE A 344 4.84 1.97 20.36
C PHE A 344 3.59 2.83 20.56
N VAL A 345 3.51 3.65 21.61
CA VAL A 345 2.39 4.58 21.80
C VAL A 345 2.67 5.86 20.98
N PRO A 346 1.80 6.26 20.04
CA PRO A 346 1.98 7.48 19.26
C PRO A 346 2.15 8.72 20.16
N ALA A 347 3.01 9.65 19.74
CA ALA A 347 3.17 10.91 20.45
C ALA A 347 1.90 11.78 20.33
N GLN A 348 1.72 12.71 21.28
CA GLN A 348 0.65 13.70 21.15
C GLN A 348 0.87 14.59 19.92
N ASN A 349 -0.18 14.79 19.13
CA ASN A 349 -0.14 15.53 17.86
C ASN A 349 0.73 14.87 16.79
N THR A 350 0.82 13.53 16.80
CA THR A 350 1.35 12.77 15.66
C THR A 350 0.48 13.08 14.45
N ASP A 351 1.11 13.60 13.40
CA ASP A 351 0.49 13.72 12.08
C ASP A 351 0.53 12.38 11.36
N TYR A 352 -0.46 12.17 10.49
CA TYR A 352 -0.56 10.94 9.74
C TYR A 352 -1.54 11.06 8.59
N ILE A 353 -1.38 10.14 7.64
CA ILE A 353 -2.39 9.85 6.63
C ILE A 353 -2.49 8.34 6.47
N TYR A 354 -3.72 7.82 6.37
CA TYR A 354 -3.95 6.40 6.10
C TYR A 354 -5.18 6.24 5.22
N LYS A 355 -5.21 5.13 4.45
CA LYS A 355 -6.35 4.77 3.62
C LYS A 355 -7.48 4.25 4.52
N ASP A 356 -8.61 4.94 4.49
CA ASP A 356 -9.78 4.65 5.33
C ASP A 356 -10.92 4.05 4.50
N ARG A 357 -11.83 3.35 5.16
CA ARG A 357 -13.02 2.75 4.56
C ARG A 357 -14.27 3.46 5.07
N ILE A 358 -14.54 4.64 4.50
CA ILE A 358 -15.76 5.39 4.80
C ILE A 358 -16.88 4.91 3.86
N TYR A 359 -17.93 4.31 4.43
CA TYR A 359 -19.03 3.73 3.66
C TYR A 359 -19.83 4.74 2.84
N PHE A 360 -20.28 4.30 1.66
CA PHE A 360 -21.26 5.01 0.85
C PHE A 360 -22.66 4.45 1.07
N ILE A 361 -23.55 5.28 1.58
CA ILE A 361 -24.94 4.92 1.89
C ILE A 361 -25.87 5.70 0.98
N ALA A 362 -26.72 4.99 0.23
CA ALA A 362 -27.74 5.66 -0.57
C ALA A 362 -28.73 6.38 0.37
N ASP A 363 -29.17 7.58 -0.01
CA ASP A 363 -30.00 8.45 0.84
C ASP A 363 -31.30 7.80 1.32
N GLU A 364 -31.87 6.86 0.56
CA GLU A 364 -33.04 6.07 0.96
C GLU A 364 -32.77 5.03 2.07
N TYR A 365 -31.51 4.69 2.32
CA TYR A 365 -31.05 3.81 3.40
C TYR A 365 -30.32 4.56 4.52
N ASP A 366 -30.31 5.90 4.49
CA ASP A 366 -29.67 6.68 5.55
C ASP A 366 -30.56 6.77 6.80
N TYR A 367 -30.39 5.83 7.73
CA TYR A 367 -31.17 5.71 8.97
C TYR A 367 -30.33 6.10 10.20
N ASP A 368 -30.99 6.29 11.36
CA ASP A 368 -30.37 6.74 12.62
C ASP A 368 -29.25 5.82 13.19
N ASN A 369 -29.03 4.62 12.63
CA ASN A 369 -28.04 3.64 13.11
C ASN A 369 -26.77 3.58 12.23
N ASN A 370 -26.60 4.50 11.30
CA ASN A 370 -25.42 4.53 10.44
C ASN A 370 -24.19 5.03 11.19
N PRO A 371 -22.97 4.71 10.68
CA PRO A 371 -21.74 5.25 11.23
C PRO A 371 -21.78 6.77 11.35
N ASP A 372 -21.13 7.33 12.37
CA ASP A 372 -21.12 8.80 12.57
C ASP A 372 -20.43 9.53 11.43
N LEU A 373 -19.50 8.87 10.72
CA LEU A 373 -18.82 9.36 9.53
C LEU A 373 -19.11 8.44 8.34
N HIS A 374 -19.83 8.95 7.35
CA HIS A 374 -20.16 8.21 6.12
C HIS A 374 -20.43 9.15 4.96
N PHE A 375 -20.31 8.64 3.73
CA PHE A 375 -20.82 9.32 2.55
C PHE A 375 -22.29 8.99 2.36
N ARG A 376 -23.11 10.02 2.14
CA ARG A 376 -24.49 9.87 1.69
C ARG A 376 -24.59 10.28 0.23
N TYR A 377 -25.19 9.45 -0.62
CA TYR A 377 -25.33 9.73 -2.04
C TYR A 377 -26.77 9.52 -2.55
N THR A 378 -27.15 10.24 -3.61
CA THR A 378 -28.45 10.05 -4.29
C THR A 378 -28.23 9.24 -5.58
N PRO A 379 -28.65 7.97 -5.64
CA PRO A 379 -28.46 7.11 -6.81
C PRO A 379 -29.14 7.67 -8.06
N TYR A 380 -28.57 7.39 -9.23
CA TYR A 380 -29.20 7.65 -10.51
C TYR A 380 -29.92 6.40 -11.05
N ASP A 381 -31.23 6.49 -11.26
CA ASP A 381 -32.03 5.38 -11.82
C ASP A 381 -31.52 4.93 -13.20
N GLY A 382 -31.22 3.63 -13.35
CA GLY A 382 -31.04 2.99 -14.65
C GLY A 382 -29.69 2.34 -14.93
N TYR A 383 -28.71 2.43 -14.03
CA TYR A 383 -27.46 1.69 -14.08
C TYR A 383 -27.51 0.56 -13.05
N GLN A 384 -27.49 -0.68 -13.50
CA GLN A 384 -27.42 -1.85 -12.61
C GLN A 384 -25.97 -2.35 -12.59
N GLY A 385 -25.40 -2.53 -11.39
CA GLY A 385 -24.00 -2.89 -11.21
C GLY A 385 -23.18 -1.68 -10.74
N ASP A 386 -23.31 -0.55 -11.43
CA ASP A 386 -22.48 0.64 -11.19
C ASP A 386 -23.02 1.53 -10.05
N MET A 387 -22.11 2.16 -9.30
CA MET A 387 -22.43 3.22 -8.36
C MET A 387 -22.46 4.58 -9.06
N VAL A 388 -23.65 4.97 -9.48
CA VAL A 388 -23.88 6.25 -10.15
C VAL A 388 -24.65 7.19 -9.25
N SER A 389 -24.07 8.36 -9.00
CA SER A 389 -24.64 9.38 -8.14
C SER A 389 -24.90 10.67 -8.89
N SER A 390 -26.00 11.35 -8.56
CA SER A 390 -26.27 12.71 -9.03
C SER A 390 -25.72 13.80 -8.10
N LYS A 391 -25.53 13.45 -6.83
CA LYS A 391 -24.95 14.29 -5.77
C LYS A 391 -24.57 13.41 -4.58
N PHE A 392 -23.58 13.83 -3.83
CA PHE A 392 -23.19 13.17 -2.58
C PHE A 392 -22.68 14.18 -1.56
N GLU A 393 -22.60 13.76 -0.31
CA GLU A 393 -22.16 14.57 0.82
C GLU A 393 -21.43 13.70 1.85
N LEU A 394 -20.44 14.26 2.52
CA LEU A 394 -19.86 13.64 3.70
C LEU A 394 -20.70 14.03 4.91
N VAL A 395 -21.16 13.04 5.66
CA VAL A 395 -21.89 13.19 6.92
C VAL A 395 -20.91 12.97 8.07
N LYS A 396 -20.95 13.85 9.08
CA LYS A 396 -20.23 13.71 10.35
C LYS A 396 -21.14 14.13 11.49
N ASP A 397 -21.42 13.24 12.44
CA ASP A 397 -22.22 13.51 13.65
C ASP A 397 -23.59 14.17 13.31
N GLY A 398 -24.24 13.69 12.24
CA GLY A 398 -25.51 14.23 11.74
C GLY A 398 -25.45 15.59 11.04
N LYS A 399 -24.27 16.22 10.91
CA LYS A 399 -24.03 17.37 10.02
C LYS A 399 -23.49 16.86 8.69
N SER A 400 -23.65 17.63 7.62
CA SER A 400 -23.13 17.22 6.32
C SER A 400 -22.61 18.38 5.47
N ALA A 401 -21.69 18.05 4.58
CA ALA A 401 -21.19 18.94 3.55
C ALA A 401 -21.40 18.31 2.17
N GLN A 402 -22.22 18.95 1.35
CA GLN A 402 -22.56 18.48 0.00
C GLN A 402 -21.52 18.91 -1.02
N VAL A 403 -21.27 18.04 -1.99
CA VAL A 403 -20.45 18.32 -3.17
C VAL A 403 -21.33 18.76 -4.33
N ASP A 404 -20.86 19.75 -5.09
CA ASP A 404 -21.52 20.21 -6.32
C ASP A 404 -21.19 19.26 -7.49
N GLY A 405 -21.85 18.12 -7.54
CA GLY A 405 -21.63 17.11 -8.58
C GLY A 405 -21.87 15.69 -8.07
N GLY A 406 -22.00 14.77 -9.02
CA GLY A 406 -22.11 13.34 -8.74
C GLY A 406 -20.84 12.60 -9.13
N PHE A 407 -20.90 11.27 -9.13
CA PHE A 407 -19.81 10.39 -9.55
C PHE A 407 -20.37 9.22 -10.35
N TYR A 408 -19.48 8.52 -11.06
CA TYR A 408 -19.73 7.27 -11.74
C TYR A 408 -18.53 6.37 -11.48
N VAL A 409 -18.73 5.30 -10.71
CA VAL A 409 -17.71 4.27 -10.44
C VAL A 409 -18.37 2.88 -10.55
N ASN A 410 -17.59 1.82 -10.73
CA ASN A 410 -18.17 0.48 -10.88
C ASN A 410 -18.65 -0.02 -9.52
N ASP A 411 -17.83 0.12 -8.47
CA ASP A 411 -18.22 -0.21 -7.10
C ASP A 411 -17.53 0.69 -6.06
N GLU A 412 -17.89 0.52 -4.78
CA GLU A 412 -17.41 1.38 -3.69
C GLU A 412 -15.91 1.23 -3.42
N ASN A 413 -15.28 0.13 -3.82
CA ASN A 413 -13.85 -0.10 -3.65
C ASN A 413 -13.00 0.65 -4.69
N ASP A 414 -13.63 1.22 -5.72
CA ASP A 414 -12.96 2.08 -6.71
C ASP A 414 -12.59 3.47 -6.14
N PHE A 415 -13.08 3.82 -4.94
CA PHE A 415 -12.69 5.06 -4.26
C PHE A 415 -11.42 4.88 -3.44
N ASP A 416 -10.51 5.86 -3.56
CA ASP A 416 -9.44 6.03 -2.57
C ASP A 416 -9.83 7.13 -1.59
N ILE A 417 -10.03 6.72 -0.33
CA ILE A 417 -10.43 7.61 0.76
C ILE A 417 -9.28 7.63 1.75
N TYR A 418 -8.80 8.82 2.10
CA TYR A 418 -7.73 8.99 3.08
C TYR A 418 -8.20 9.87 4.23
N ARG A 419 -7.88 9.44 5.45
CA ARG A 419 -7.93 10.25 6.66
C ARG A 419 -6.61 10.95 6.81
N VAL A 420 -6.63 12.28 6.93
CA VAL A 420 -5.42 13.11 6.99
C VAL A 420 -5.45 13.93 8.26
N VAL A 421 -4.40 13.82 9.08
CA VAL A 421 -4.24 14.57 10.33
C VAL A 421 -2.89 15.29 10.28
N THR A 422 -2.92 16.60 10.47
CA THR A 422 -1.70 17.43 10.46
C THR A 422 -1.15 17.63 11.86
N ALA A 423 0.12 18.01 11.97
CA ALA A 423 0.80 18.18 13.27
C ALA A 423 0.19 19.29 14.15
N ASP A 424 -0.53 20.23 13.54
CA ASP A 424 -1.29 21.27 14.23
C ASP A 424 -2.73 20.86 14.61
N GLY A 425 -3.08 19.58 14.41
CA GLY A 425 -4.33 18.96 14.82
C GLY A 425 -5.52 19.25 13.89
N ARG A 426 -5.27 19.59 12.63
CA ARG A 426 -6.34 19.71 11.62
C ARG A 426 -6.61 18.33 11.03
N GLU A 427 -7.88 18.02 10.82
CA GLU A 427 -8.31 16.73 10.30
C GLU A 427 -9.08 16.92 8.99
N TYR A 428 -8.77 16.08 8.00
CA TYR A 428 -9.39 16.09 6.68
C TYR A 428 -9.77 14.68 6.22
N VAL A 429 -10.75 14.64 5.31
CA VAL A 429 -11.01 13.48 4.44
C VAL A 429 -10.66 13.88 3.01
N TYR A 430 -9.74 13.14 2.40
CA TYR A 430 -9.41 13.24 0.98
C TYR A 430 -10.09 12.09 0.24
N LEU A 431 -11.03 12.39 -0.64
CA LEU A 431 -11.70 11.42 -1.49
C LEU A 431 -11.22 11.58 -2.93
N PHE A 432 -10.54 10.58 -3.48
CA PHE A 432 -10.23 10.51 -4.89
C PHE A 432 -11.31 9.69 -5.61
N VAL A 433 -12.00 10.35 -6.53
CA VAL A 433 -13.01 9.74 -7.40
C VAL A 433 -12.38 9.48 -8.76
N PRO A 434 -12.25 8.23 -9.23
CA PRO A 434 -11.82 7.97 -10.59
C PRO A 434 -12.85 8.50 -11.59
N THR A 435 -12.35 9.08 -12.66
CA THR A 435 -13.15 9.63 -13.76
C THR A 435 -12.63 9.10 -15.11
N GLU A 436 -13.17 9.57 -16.24
CA GLU A 436 -12.73 9.11 -17.56
C GLU A 436 -11.22 9.36 -17.78
N SER A 437 -10.55 8.43 -18.47
CA SER A 437 -9.16 8.56 -18.95
C SER A 437 -8.12 8.93 -17.87
N ASP A 438 -7.89 8.00 -16.93
CA ASP A 438 -6.89 8.06 -15.84
C ASP A 438 -6.97 9.31 -14.95
N HIS A 439 -8.00 10.14 -15.10
CA HIS A 439 -8.17 11.36 -14.33
C HIS A 439 -8.80 11.05 -12.98
N LEU A 440 -8.25 11.63 -11.92
CA LEU A 440 -8.75 11.58 -10.56
C LEU A 440 -9.35 12.93 -10.18
N TRP A 441 -10.56 12.91 -9.64
CA TRP A 441 -11.17 14.06 -9.01
C TRP A 441 -11.02 13.98 -7.50
N LEU A 442 -10.11 14.78 -6.94
CA LEU A 442 -9.94 14.93 -5.50
C LEU A 442 -11.03 15.85 -4.94
N VAL A 443 -11.70 15.39 -3.89
CA VAL A 443 -12.65 16.16 -3.08
C VAL A 443 -12.13 16.19 -1.64
N VAL A 444 -11.95 17.40 -1.09
CA VAL A 444 -11.39 17.59 0.25
C VAL A 444 -12.45 18.09 1.23
N PHE A 445 -12.58 17.43 2.37
CA PHE A 445 -13.42 17.85 3.48
C PHE A 445 -12.59 18.17 4.72
N ASP A 446 -12.87 19.30 5.37
CA ASP A 446 -12.37 19.62 6.72
C ASP A 446 -13.36 19.06 7.74
N ILE A 447 -12.84 18.22 8.64
CA ILE A 447 -13.59 17.52 9.68
C ILE A 447 -13.02 17.79 11.08
N THR A 448 -12.09 18.74 11.21
CA THR A 448 -11.53 19.21 12.50
C THR A 448 -12.62 19.64 13.49
N GLY A 449 -13.76 20.10 12.96
CA GLY A 449 -14.96 20.38 13.74
C GLY A 449 -16.20 19.92 12.99
N ASP A 450 -17.13 20.85 12.76
CA ASP A 450 -18.25 20.59 11.86
C ASP A 450 -17.74 20.37 10.45
N VAL A 451 -18.19 19.28 9.81
CA VAL A 451 -17.80 18.91 8.43
C VAL A 451 -18.08 20.05 7.45
N LYS A 452 -17.08 20.35 6.61
CA LYS A 452 -17.15 21.36 5.54
C LYS A 452 -16.45 20.84 4.30
N LEU A 453 -17.04 21.11 3.14
CA LEU A 453 -16.32 20.98 1.87
C LEU A 453 -15.28 22.12 1.79
N VAL A 454 -14.02 21.75 1.55
CA VAL A 454 -12.92 22.70 1.34
C VAL A 454 -12.95 23.16 -0.12
N ASP A 455 -12.56 22.29 -1.04
CA ASP A 455 -12.63 22.47 -2.49
C ASP A 455 -12.38 21.13 -3.20
N THR A 456 -12.27 21.17 -4.52
CA THR A 456 -11.93 20.02 -5.35
C THR A 456 -10.78 20.33 -6.31
N GLN A 457 -9.99 19.31 -6.66
CA GLN A 457 -8.88 19.42 -7.60
C GLN A 457 -8.83 18.21 -8.55
N GLY A 458 -8.16 18.38 -9.69
CA GLY A 458 -7.96 17.31 -10.68
C GLY A 458 -6.51 16.83 -10.64
N TYR A 459 -6.34 15.51 -10.63
CA TYR A 459 -5.05 14.82 -10.70
C TYR A 459 -5.15 13.66 -11.70
N TYR A 460 -4.06 12.92 -11.83
CA TYR A 460 -4.01 11.72 -12.66
C TYR A 460 -3.56 10.52 -11.84
N GLN A 461 -4.12 9.36 -12.16
CA GLN A 461 -3.69 8.08 -11.58
C GLN A 461 -2.22 7.85 -11.90
N LEU A 462 -1.49 7.44 -10.86
CA LEU A 462 -0.10 7.05 -10.96
C LEU A 462 -0.06 5.54 -10.95
N TYR A 463 0.28 4.94 -12.09
CA TYR A 463 0.62 3.54 -12.15
C TYR A 463 1.72 3.30 -13.19
N SER A 464 2.62 2.36 -12.92
CA SER A 464 3.64 1.91 -13.88
C SER A 464 3.64 0.40 -13.97
N GLY A 465 3.75 -0.16 -15.18
CA GLY A 465 3.89 -1.60 -15.37
C GLY A 465 5.33 -2.08 -15.24
N SER A 466 5.53 -3.29 -14.73
CA SER A 466 6.80 -4.02 -14.71
C SER A 466 6.80 -5.20 -15.68
N ASP A 467 8.00 -5.71 -16.01
CA ASP A 467 8.19 -6.79 -17.00
C ASP A 467 7.53 -8.12 -16.59
N ASP A 468 7.30 -8.34 -15.29
CA ASP A 468 6.63 -9.51 -14.71
C ASP A 468 5.09 -9.38 -14.65
N GLY A 469 4.55 -8.28 -15.19
CA GLY A 469 3.12 -8.03 -15.33
C GLY A 469 2.46 -7.42 -14.10
N TYR A 470 3.25 -6.98 -13.12
CA TYR A 470 2.75 -6.17 -12.01
C TYR A 470 2.58 -4.70 -12.44
N HIS A 471 1.70 -4.02 -11.74
CA HIS A 471 1.52 -2.58 -11.77
C HIS A 471 1.91 -2.01 -10.41
N LEU A 472 2.60 -0.88 -10.39
CA LEU A 472 3.02 -0.20 -9.17
C LEU A 472 2.25 1.12 -9.06
N ALA A 473 1.53 1.33 -7.95
CA ALA A 473 0.79 2.56 -7.68
C ALA A 473 1.20 3.14 -6.31
N PRO A 474 1.66 4.40 -6.22
CA PRO A 474 2.01 5.03 -4.96
C PRO A 474 0.77 5.21 -4.07
N ILE A 475 0.96 5.13 -2.76
CA ILE A 475 -0.07 5.38 -1.75
C ILE A 475 0.32 6.55 -0.86
N LEU A 476 -0.68 7.22 -0.28
CA LEU A 476 -0.44 8.35 0.62
C LEU A 476 -0.22 7.86 2.05
N THR A 477 0.95 8.16 2.60
CA THR A 477 1.40 7.68 3.92
C THR A 477 1.96 8.79 4.82
N ASP A 478 2.32 9.95 4.23
CA ASP A 478 2.74 11.15 4.96
C ASP A 478 1.95 12.40 4.49
N PRO A 479 1.33 13.19 5.39
CA PRO A 479 0.63 14.42 5.02
C PRO A 479 1.56 15.53 4.48
N TYR A 480 2.87 15.40 4.65
CA TYR A 480 3.90 16.32 4.17
C TYR A 480 4.76 15.72 3.04
N ASP A 481 4.39 14.53 2.54
CA ASP A 481 5.07 13.86 1.42
C ASP A 481 4.11 13.01 0.56
N MET A 482 3.17 13.68 -0.12
CA MET A 482 2.17 13.05 -0.98
C MET A 482 2.58 13.13 -2.45
N ARG A 483 2.69 11.98 -3.13
CA ARG A 483 2.92 11.94 -4.58
C ARG A 483 1.61 12.03 -5.35
N LEU A 484 1.45 13.11 -6.13
CA LEU A 484 0.23 13.33 -6.94
C LEU A 484 0.55 13.55 -8.41
N GLY A 485 -0.28 12.97 -9.28
CA GLY A 485 -0.03 12.87 -10.71
C GLY A 485 -0.60 14.00 -11.56
N HIS A 486 0.11 14.31 -12.64
CA HIS A 486 -0.21 15.33 -13.65
C HIS A 486 -0.01 14.81 -15.06
N LEU A 487 -0.81 15.32 -16.00
CA LEU A 487 -0.65 15.09 -17.43
C LEU A 487 0.10 16.25 -18.07
N GLY A 488 1.22 15.94 -18.72
CA GLY A 488 1.91 16.87 -19.61
C GLY A 488 1.77 16.48 -21.08
N GLN A 489 1.91 17.46 -21.98
CA GLN A 489 1.69 17.28 -23.42
C GLN A 489 2.77 17.90 -24.32
N ASN A 490 3.82 18.49 -23.74
CA ASN A 490 4.84 19.24 -24.48
C ASN A 490 5.95 18.36 -25.10
N PHE A 491 5.96 17.05 -24.85
CA PHE A 491 6.89 16.07 -25.44
C PHE A 491 6.18 14.74 -25.79
N GLY A 492 5.05 14.85 -26.48
CA GLY A 492 4.02 13.80 -26.46
C GLY A 492 3.20 13.90 -25.16
N SER A 493 2.23 13.01 -24.98
CA SER A 493 1.52 12.90 -23.70
C SER A 493 2.39 12.11 -22.72
N TYR A 494 2.50 12.59 -21.49
CA TYR A 494 3.20 11.89 -20.42
C TYR A 494 2.50 12.10 -19.08
N ILE A 495 2.60 11.12 -18.20
CA ILE A 495 2.18 11.22 -16.80
C ILE A 495 3.43 11.45 -15.97
N CYS A 496 3.39 12.48 -15.13
CA CYS A 496 4.45 12.79 -14.17
C CYS A 496 3.85 12.99 -12.79
N TYR A 497 4.67 12.95 -11.75
CA TYR A 497 4.25 13.25 -10.39
C TYR A 497 5.17 14.30 -9.76
N GLY A 498 4.60 15.08 -8.86
CA GLY A 498 5.31 15.94 -7.92
C GLY A 498 4.95 15.56 -6.48
N ASP A 499 5.66 16.16 -5.54
CA ASP A 499 5.47 15.95 -4.10
C ASP A 499 4.67 17.10 -3.51
N TYR A 500 3.75 16.77 -2.61
CA TYR A 500 2.77 17.68 -2.04
C TYR A 500 2.72 17.56 -0.52
N GLU A 501 2.46 18.68 0.14
CA GLU A 501 2.10 18.74 1.56
C GLU A 501 0.65 19.21 1.73
N VAL A 502 0.05 18.94 2.89
CA VAL A 502 -1.24 19.56 3.25
C VAL A 502 -1.05 21.08 3.44
N GLY A 503 -1.64 21.86 2.55
CA GLY A 503 -1.63 23.31 2.59
C GLY A 503 -2.34 23.90 3.80
N ALA A 504 -2.12 25.20 4.04
CA ALA A 504 -2.79 25.94 5.12
C ALA A 504 -4.32 26.03 4.95
N ASP A 505 -4.82 25.84 3.74
CA ASP A 505 -6.24 25.76 3.39
C ASP A 505 -6.79 24.32 3.43
N GLY A 506 -5.94 23.32 3.66
CA GLY A 506 -6.28 21.91 3.67
C GLY A 506 -6.19 21.21 2.32
N LEU A 507 -5.88 21.93 1.23
CA LEU A 507 -5.67 21.33 -0.09
C LEU A 507 -4.21 20.89 -0.25
N PRO A 508 -3.90 19.90 -1.12
CA PRO A 508 -2.52 19.58 -1.43
C PRO A 508 -1.82 20.81 -2.04
N LYS A 509 -0.65 21.14 -1.50
CA LYS A 509 0.24 22.20 -1.95
C LYS A 509 1.54 21.59 -2.41
N GLU A 510 1.92 21.87 -3.65
CA GLU A 510 3.16 21.36 -4.24
C GLU A 510 4.40 21.89 -3.50
N ILE A 511 5.35 20.99 -3.26
CA ILE A 511 6.64 21.29 -2.62
C ILE A 511 7.85 20.84 -3.47
N SER A 512 7.63 20.03 -4.51
CA SER A 512 8.68 19.55 -5.39
C SER A 512 9.24 20.65 -6.29
N GLU A 513 10.57 20.65 -6.50
CA GLU A 513 11.21 21.47 -7.55
C GLU A 513 11.03 20.83 -8.94
N PHE A 514 10.88 19.51 -8.99
CA PHE A 514 10.76 18.74 -10.22
C PHE A 514 9.54 17.84 -10.19
N HIS A 515 8.91 17.70 -11.35
CA HIS A 515 7.99 16.61 -11.63
C HIS A 515 8.72 15.49 -12.35
N TYR A 516 8.69 14.28 -11.79
CA TYR A 516 9.34 13.10 -12.38
C TYR A 516 8.39 12.40 -13.35
N ILE A 517 8.90 12.07 -14.54
CA ILE A 517 8.12 11.40 -15.57
C ILE A 517 7.97 9.91 -15.20
N LEU A 518 6.73 9.47 -15.01
CA LEU A 518 6.38 8.07 -14.75
C LEU A 518 6.10 7.32 -16.05
N ILE A 519 5.30 7.91 -16.94
CA ILE A 519 4.94 7.33 -18.24
C ILE A 519 5.22 8.36 -19.32
N GLY A 520 5.98 8.00 -20.35
CA GLY A 520 6.29 8.94 -21.44
C GLY A 520 6.77 8.29 -22.72
N SER A 521 7.30 9.13 -23.61
CA SER A 521 7.84 8.70 -24.91
C SER A 521 9.24 8.07 -24.74
N GLU A 522 9.29 6.75 -24.57
CA GLU A 522 10.54 5.98 -24.38
C GLU A 522 11.35 5.72 -25.66
N GLU A 523 10.79 6.03 -26.84
CA GLU A 523 11.40 5.75 -28.14
C GLU A 523 11.45 7.03 -28.99
N ALA A 524 11.82 8.17 -28.38
CA ALA A 524 11.81 9.46 -29.06
C ALA A 524 13.15 9.75 -29.76
N TYR A 525 13.13 9.85 -31.08
CA TYR A 525 14.33 10.12 -31.88
C TYR A 525 14.27 11.47 -32.58
N SER A 526 15.34 12.24 -32.48
CA SER A 526 15.46 13.56 -33.08
C SER A 526 15.55 13.51 -34.62
N LYS A 527 14.75 14.33 -35.30
CA LYS A 527 14.72 14.51 -36.77
C LYS A 527 15.65 15.63 -37.26
N ALA A 528 16.21 16.41 -36.34
CA ALA A 528 17.13 17.53 -36.58
C ALA A 528 18.20 17.58 -35.48
N ASP A 529 19.23 18.41 -35.67
CA ASP A 529 20.18 18.73 -34.59
C ASP A 529 19.43 19.56 -33.54
N ILE A 530 19.57 19.21 -32.27
CA ILE A 530 18.86 19.85 -31.14
C ILE A 530 19.89 20.49 -30.22
N LYS A 531 19.68 21.75 -29.83
CA LYS A 531 20.49 22.38 -28.79
C LYS A 531 19.89 22.16 -27.41
N VAL A 532 20.74 21.77 -26.48
CA VAL A 532 20.40 21.46 -25.10
C VAL A 532 21.50 21.94 -24.18
N ASP A 533 21.18 22.06 -22.90
CA ASP A 533 22.20 22.15 -21.85
C ASP A 533 22.43 20.75 -21.27
N VAL A 534 23.62 20.44 -20.76
CA VAL A 534 23.90 19.21 -20.01
C VAL A 534 23.75 19.54 -18.53
N VAL A 535 23.00 18.72 -17.80
CA VAL A 535 22.73 18.92 -16.36
C VAL A 535 23.13 17.69 -15.54
N ASP A 536 23.29 17.88 -14.23
CA ASP A 536 23.43 16.77 -13.29
C ASP A 536 22.08 16.33 -12.70
N THR A 537 22.13 15.36 -11.77
CA THR A 537 20.94 14.84 -11.07
C THR A 537 20.26 15.88 -10.17
N ASN A 538 20.95 16.94 -9.77
CA ASN A 538 20.35 18.06 -9.01
C ASN A 538 19.80 19.16 -9.92
N GLY A 539 20.00 19.03 -11.24
CA GLY A 539 19.54 20.02 -12.22
C GLY A 539 20.50 21.18 -12.43
N GLU A 540 21.73 21.09 -11.90
CA GLU A 540 22.77 22.09 -12.13
C GLU A 540 23.31 21.97 -13.57
N VAL A 541 23.41 23.09 -14.26
CA VAL A 541 23.93 23.13 -15.64
C VAL A 541 25.45 22.96 -15.65
N LEU A 542 25.90 21.85 -16.22
CA LEU A 542 27.32 21.48 -16.40
C LEU A 542 27.92 22.07 -17.67
N GLU A 543 27.16 22.08 -18.78
CA GLU A 543 27.61 22.62 -20.07
C GLU A 543 26.43 23.21 -20.85
N GLN A 544 26.59 24.42 -21.40
CA GLN A 544 25.52 25.14 -22.10
C GLN A 544 25.60 25.03 -23.63
N GLY A 545 24.44 24.97 -24.28
CA GLY A 545 24.29 25.11 -25.73
C GLY A 545 24.95 23.98 -26.53
N VAL A 546 25.01 22.79 -25.96
CA VAL A 546 25.51 21.58 -26.61
C VAL A 546 24.58 21.20 -27.74
N THR A 547 25.14 20.90 -28.91
CA THR A 547 24.35 20.44 -30.06
C THR A 547 24.36 18.92 -30.12
N ILE A 548 23.21 18.31 -29.89
CA ILE A 548 22.99 16.88 -30.07
C ILE A 548 22.65 16.65 -31.54
N PRO A 549 23.41 15.79 -32.26
CA PRO A 549 23.16 15.55 -33.68
C PRO A 549 21.79 14.93 -33.93
N LYS A 550 21.25 15.14 -35.13
CA LYS A 550 20.07 14.42 -35.63
C LYS A 550 20.20 12.90 -35.44
N GLY A 551 19.08 12.27 -35.09
CA GLY A 551 18.92 10.81 -35.02
C GLY A 551 19.36 10.23 -33.68
N GLN A 552 19.62 11.07 -32.68
CA GLN A 552 19.86 10.63 -31.31
C GLN A 552 18.53 10.38 -30.59
N HIS A 553 18.59 9.44 -29.65
CA HIS A 553 17.51 8.99 -28.80
C HIS A 553 17.43 9.84 -27.52
N PHE A 554 16.21 10.14 -27.09
CA PHE A 554 15.92 10.95 -25.91
C PHE A 554 14.79 10.29 -25.12
N VAL A 555 14.98 10.15 -23.81
CA VAL A 555 13.96 9.61 -22.90
C VAL A 555 13.60 10.68 -21.86
N PRO A 556 12.35 11.15 -21.78
CA PRO A 556 11.92 12.10 -20.75
C PRO A 556 12.25 11.61 -19.35
N TYR A 557 12.79 12.48 -18.50
CA TYR A 557 13.17 12.13 -17.13
C TYR A 557 12.39 12.96 -16.09
N ARG A 558 12.43 14.29 -16.21
CA ARG A 558 11.71 15.21 -15.31
C ARG A 558 11.48 16.57 -15.95
N THR A 559 10.64 17.40 -15.33
CA THR A 559 10.33 18.75 -15.79
C THR A 559 10.10 19.68 -14.61
N ASP A 560 10.29 20.99 -14.80
CA ASP A 560 9.82 22.01 -13.84
C ASP A 560 8.33 22.34 -14.02
N ALA A 561 7.64 21.64 -14.92
CA ALA A 561 6.25 21.89 -15.32
C ALA A 561 5.96 23.31 -15.86
N GLU A 562 7.00 24.11 -16.13
CA GLU A 562 6.84 25.51 -16.54
C GLU A 562 7.65 25.90 -17.77
N SER A 563 8.89 25.44 -17.89
CA SER A 563 9.84 26.01 -18.85
C SER A 563 10.85 25.04 -19.48
N TYR A 564 11.12 23.88 -18.87
CA TYR A 564 12.06 22.91 -19.43
C TYR A 564 11.69 21.46 -19.12
N MET A 565 12.29 20.56 -19.89
CA MET A 565 12.30 19.12 -19.63
C MET A 565 13.74 18.61 -19.65
N ASP A 566 14.10 17.82 -18.65
CA ASP A 566 15.34 17.07 -18.61
C ASP A 566 15.09 15.68 -19.20
N LEU A 567 16.00 15.21 -20.06
CA LEU A 567 15.92 13.94 -20.79
C LEU A 567 17.23 13.16 -20.67
N TYR A 568 17.15 11.83 -20.63
CA TYR A 568 18.30 10.95 -20.77
C TYR A 568 18.68 10.76 -22.25
N LEU A 569 19.98 10.67 -22.49
CA LEU A 569 20.57 10.14 -23.72
C LEU A 569 21.11 8.72 -23.49
N ASP A 570 21.29 7.95 -24.57
CA ASP A 570 21.85 6.58 -24.52
C ASP A 570 23.26 6.50 -23.89
N ASP A 571 24.00 7.60 -23.86
CA ASP A 571 25.33 7.67 -23.24
C ASP A 571 25.29 8.01 -21.73
N GLY A 572 24.09 8.08 -21.15
CA GLY A 572 23.85 8.32 -19.72
C GLY A 572 23.85 9.79 -19.31
N ARG A 573 24.06 10.74 -20.23
CA ARG A 573 23.94 12.16 -19.91
C ARG A 573 22.49 12.57 -19.72
N ILE A 574 22.25 13.46 -18.76
CA ILE A 574 21.00 14.19 -18.62
C ILE A 574 21.15 15.51 -19.37
N VAL A 575 20.19 15.80 -20.26
CA VAL A 575 20.17 17.02 -21.05
C VAL A 575 18.88 17.79 -20.84
N ARG A 576 18.99 19.11 -20.72
CA ARG A 576 17.88 20.04 -20.54
C ARG A 576 17.45 20.64 -21.87
N LEU A 577 16.18 20.45 -22.16
CA LEU A 577 15.47 21.02 -23.29
C LEU A 577 14.63 22.19 -22.81
N THR A 578 15.02 23.42 -23.16
CA THR A 578 14.30 24.64 -22.76
C THR A 578 13.29 25.06 -23.82
N TYR A 579 12.06 25.33 -23.38
CA TYR A 579 10.96 25.74 -24.25
C TYR A 579 10.92 27.26 -24.43
N GLU A 580 10.59 27.71 -25.64
CA GLU A 580 10.14 29.10 -25.88
C GLU A 580 8.66 29.26 -25.51
N GLU A 581 7.86 28.23 -25.75
CA GLU A 581 6.46 28.11 -25.32
C GLU A 581 6.22 26.68 -24.82
N PHE A 582 6.13 26.51 -23.50
CA PHE A 582 6.04 25.22 -22.83
C PHE A 582 4.80 24.42 -23.25
N ASP A 583 3.59 24.98 -23.05
CA ASP A 583 2.33 24.31 -23.38
C ASP A 583 2.21 23.88 -24.84
N SER A 584 2.78 24.67 -25.77
CA SER A 584 2.71 24.39 -27.20
C SER A 584 3.80 23.43 -27.69
N GLY A 585 4.72 23.04 -26.80
CA GLY A 585 5.88 22.20 -27.11
C GLY A 585 6.79 22.85 -28.13
N THR A 586 7.08 24.15 -28.01
CA THR A 586 7.95 24.88 -28.95
C THR A 586 9.29 25.18 -28.32
N ILE A 587 10.37 24.78 -28.99
CA ILE A 587 11.77 25.08 -28.65
C ILE A 587 12.38 25.96 -29.76
N PRO A 588 13.59 26.53 -29.60
CA PRO A 588 14.19 27.43 -30.60
C PRO A 588 14.33 26.82 -32.01
N GLU A 589 14.50 25.51 -32.12
CA GLU A 589 14.59 24.77 -33.37
C GLU A 589 13.23 24.54 -34.05
N GLY A 590 12.11 24.70 -33.34
CA GLY A 590 10.74 24.46 -33.82
C GLY A 590 9.86 23.69 -32.84
N LYS A 591 8.76 23.13 -33.35
CA LYS A 591 7.81 22.35 -32.54
C LYS A 591 8.29 20.93 -32.31
N ILE A 592 8.15 20.41 -31.10
CA ILE A 592 8.58 19.07 -30.72
C ILE A 592 8.00 17.98 -31.62
N GLY A 593 6.70 18.04 -31.94
CA GLY A 593 6.08 17.07 -32.86
C GLY A 593 6.67 17.02 -34.27
N ASP A 594 7.28 18.12 -34.74
CA ASP A 594 7.98 18.18 -36.03
C ASP A 594 9.44 17.73 -35.90
N LEU A 595 10.04 17.92 -34.73
CA LEU A 595 11.45 17.68 -34.43
C LEU A 595 11.74 16.27 -33.94
N PHE A 596 10.74 15.51 -33.46
CA PHE A 596 10.92 14.15 -32.95
C PHE A 596 9.98 13.16 -33.65
N GLU A 597 10.43 11.92 -33.83
CA GLU A 597 9.58 10.74 -34.11
C GLU A 597 9.51 9.84 -32.88
N GLY A 598 8.48 8.98 -32.83
CA GLY A 598 8.28 8.03 -31.73
C GLY A 598 7.63 8.63 -30.48
N LEU A 599 7.15 9.88 -30.55
CA LEU A 599 6.35 10.48 -29.49
C LEU A 599 5.03 9.70 -29.29
N LYS A 600 4.75 9.32 -28.04
CA LYS A 600 3.48 8.71 -27.64
C LYS A 600 2.46 9.80 -27.31
N CYS A 601 1.20 9.58 -27.68
CA CYS A 601 0.06 10.40 -27.25
C CYS A 601 -1.01 9.46 -26.73
N PHE A 602 -1.25 9.50 -25.42
CA PHE A 602 -2.41 8.90 -24.77
C PHE A 602 -3.61 9.84 -24.96
N GLY A 603 -4.82 9.28 -25.03
CA GLY A 603 -6.03 10.01 -25.37
C GLY A 603 -7.22 9.57 -24.55
#